data_AF-A0A9X3D257-F1
#
_entry.id   AF-A0A9X3D257-F1
#
_cell.length_a   1.000
_cell.length_b   1.000
_cell.length_c   1.000
_cell.angle_alpha   90.00
_cell.angle_beta   90.00
_cell.angle_gamma   90.00
#
_symmetry.space_group_name_H-M   'P 1'
#
loop_
_entity.id
_entity.type
_entity.pdbx_description
1 polymer ?
#
loop_
_entity_poly.entity_id
_entity_poly.type
_entity_poly.pdbx_seq_one_letter_code
_entity_poly.pdbx_strand_id
1 'polypeptide(L)'
;MKKVFSVLLLLFLSNSLSAQEITGDWYGELIVQDRNMGIVFHISENKDGYTTTLDSPAQNAFDIPVESTSFKDNVLEVKAPKLGGFHFKGRLKQEELSGSLRQGGALVPLKLSRGKPEDVKEEAKKE
;
A
#
# COMPACT_ATOMS: atom_id res chain seq x y z
N MET A 1 -40.05 -38.84 0.56
CA MET A 1 -39.65 -37.47 0.94
C MET A 1 -38.35 -37.47 1.74
N LYS A 2 -37.23 -37.94 1.17
CA LYS A 2 -35.94 -38.10 1.90
C LYS A 2 -34.71 -37.59 1.16
N LYS A 3 -34.87 -37.09 -0.08
CA LYS A 3 -33.76 -36.63 -0.93
C LYS A 3 -33.56 -35.11 -0.94
N VAL A 4 -34.51 -34.35 -0.39
CA VAL A 4 -34.41 -32.88 -0.35
C VAL A 4 -33.53 -32.40 0.81
N PHE A 5 -33.40 -33.20 1.87
CA PHE A 5 -32.60 -32.84 3.04
C PHE A 5 -31.08 -32.89 2.78
N SER A 6 -30.65 -33.60 1.73
CA SER A 6 -29.22 -33.78 1.43
C SER A 6 -28.62 -32.65 0.58
N VAL A 7 -29.44 -31.73 0.06
CA VAL A 7 -28.98 -30.59 -0.76
C VAL A 7 -28.66 -29.36 0.09
N LEU A 8 -29.10 -29.31 1.35
CA LEU A 8 -28.93 -28.14 2.22
C LEU A 8 -27.57 -28.07 2.94
N LEU A 9 -26.73 -29.12 2.85
CA LEU A 9 -25.49 -29.23 3.64
C LEU A 9 -24.22 -28.71 2.93
N LEU A 10 -24.32 -28.27 1.67
CA LEU A 10 -23.14 -27.99 0.81
C LEU A 10 -22.85 -26.50 0.53
N LEU A 11 -23.52 -25.56 1.20
CA LEU A 11 -23.39 -24.12 0.89
C LEU A 11 -22.58 -23.29 1.90
N PHE A 12 -21.98 -23.89 2.92
CA PHE A 12 -20.97 -23.20 3.74
C PHE A 12 -19.58 -23.36 3.13
N LEU A 13 -19.40 -22.85 1.91
CA LEU A 13 -18.07 -22.48 1.44
C LEU A 13 -17.68 -21.24 2.25
N SER A 14 -17.00 -21.49 3.36
CA SER A 14 -16.31 -20.49 4.18
C SER A 14 -15.39 -19.70 3.26
N ASN A 15 -15.87 -18.56 2.79
CA ASN A 15 -15.01 -17.56 2.20
C ASN A 15 -14.21 -17.02 3.38
N SER A 16 -13.03 -17.59 3.62
CA SER A 16 -12.03 -16.99 4.48
C SER A 16 -11.65 -15.67 3.84
N LEU A 17 -12.37 -14.62 4.21
CA LEU A 17 -12.04 -13.26 3.84
C LEU A 17 -10.74 -12.93 4.55
N SER A 18 -9.60 -13.16 3.89
CA SER A 18 -8.31 -12.63 4.35
C SER A 18 -8.43 -11.12 4.34
N ALA A 19 -8.70 -10.54 5.51
CA ALA A 19 -8.43 -9.14 5.75
C ALA A 19 -6.90 -8.98 5.66
N GLN A 20 -6.43 -8.50 4.52
CA GLN A 20 -5.02 -8.16 4.36
C GLN A 20 -4.77 -6.90 5.18
N GLU A 21 -3.85 -6.97 6.13
CA GLU A 21 -3.47 -5.85 6.98
C GLU A 21 -2.64 -4.86 6.16
N ILE A 22 -3.07 -3.59 6.12
CA ILE A 22 -2.38 -2.51 5.38
C ILE A 22 -1.50 -1.63 6.28
N THR A 23 -1.67 -1.72 7.59
CA THR A 23 -0.91 -0.94 8.58
C THR A 23 0.59 -1.28 8.52
N GLY A 24 1.41 -0.37 9.04
CA GLY A 24 2.86 -0.47 9.07
C GLY A 24 3.56 0.37 8.00
N ASP A 25 4.87 0.11 7.87
CA ASP A 25 5.75 0.88 6.99
C ASP A 25 5.85 0.22 5.61
N TRP A 26 5.73 1.04 4.58
CA TRP A 26 5.79 0.65 3.18
C TRP A 26 6.84 1.48 2.46
N TYR A 27 7.86 0.80 1.93
CA TYR A 27 9.01 1.45 1.32
C TYR A 27 8.94 1.36 -0.21
N GLY A 28 9.19 2.47 -0.89
CA GLY A 28 9.30 2.52 -2.34
C GLY A 28 10.50 3.32 -2.81
N GLU A 29 10.92 3.03 -4.03
CA GLU A 29 11.94 3.77 -4.75
C GLU A 29 11.29 4.44 -5.97
N LEU A 30 11.41 5.76 -6.06
CA LEU A 30 10.98 6.56 -7.21
C LEU A 30 12.23 6.97 -8.01
N ILE A 31 12.25 6.68 -9.31
CA ILE A 31 13.29 7.22 -10.18
C ILE A 31 12.72 8.46 -10.88
N VAL A 32 13.21 9.63 -10.51
CA VAL A 32 12.81 10.91 -11.10
C VAL A 32 14.07 11.61 -11.60
N GLN A 33 14.11 11.92 -12.90
CA GLN A 33 15.26 12.58 -13.54
C GLN A 33 16.61 11.90 -13.20
N ASP A 34 16.66 10.58 -13.35
CA ASP A 34 17.83 9.74 -13.07
C ASP A 34 18.31 9.75 -11.61
N ARG A 35 17.52 10.30 -10.67
CA ARG A 35 17.78 10.22 -9.23
C ARG A 35 16.82 9.26 -8.57
N ASN A 36 17.36 8.38 -7.74
CA ASN A 36 16.57 7.53 -6.86
C ASN A 36 16.11 8.34 -5.65
N MET A 37 14.81 8.38 -5.43
CA MET A 37 14.15 9.07 -4.35
C MET A 37 13.34 8.04 -3.57
N GLY A 38 13.84 7.65 -2.42
CA GLY A 38 13.10 6.80 -1.50
C GLY A 38 11.87 7.53 -0.97
N ILE A 39 10.74 6.81 -0.89
CA ILE A 39 9.52 7.25 -0.24
C ILE A 39 9.06 6.18 0.75
N VAL A 40 8.65 6.60 1.94
CA VAL A 40 8.09 5.70 2.96
C VAL A 40 6.69 6.15 3.31
N PHE A 41 5.76 5.21 3.36
CA PHE A 41 4.39 5.44 3.81
C PHE A 41 4.25 4.76 5.17
N HIS A 42 3.96 5.55 6.20
CA HIS A 42 3.67 5.04 7.53
C HIS A 42 2.15 4.98 7.70
N ILE A 43 1.57 3.79 7.56
CA ILE A 43 0.12 3.60 7.59
C ILE A 43 -0.30 3.13 8.98
N SER A 44 -1.22 3.84 9.60
CA SER A 44 -1.80 3.48 10.90
C SER A 44 -3.32 3.47 10.82
N GLU A 45 -3.96 2.76 11.76
CA GLU A 45 -5.41 2.72 11.89
C GLU A 45 -5.82 3.31 13.23
N ASN A 46 -6.87 4.12 13.22
CA ASN A 46 -7.49 4.70 14.41
C ASN A 46 -9.02 4.55 14.33
N LYS A 47 -9.74 5.12 15.30
CA LYS A 47 -11.21 5.00 15.40
C LYS A 47 -11.97 5.59 14.20
N ASP A 48 -11.36 6.54 13.50
CA ASP A 48 -11.92 7.27 12.37
C ASP A 48 -11.48 6.68 11.01
N GLY A 49 -10.61 5.67 11.01
CA GLY A 49 -10.11 4.96 9.84
C GLY A 49 -8.59 4.97 9.72
N TYR A 50 -8.08 4.91 8.49
CA TYR A 50 -6.65 4.89 8.22
C TYR A 50 -6.06 6.30 8.18
N THR A 51 -4.84 6.43 8.68
CA THR A 51 -3.99 7.61 8.58
C THR A 51 -2.66 7.25 7.94
N THR A 52 -2.02 8.22 7.30
CA THR A 52 -0.69 8.04 6.70
C THR A 52 0.18 9.26 6.90
N THR A 53 1.45 9.04 7.24
CA THR A 53 2.52 10.04 7.08
C THR A 53 3.50 9.58 6.01
N LEU A 54 4.18 10.53 5.39
CA LEU A 54 5.14 10.29 4.32
C LEU A 54 6.54 10.76 4.72
N ASP A 55 7.53 9.93 4.40
CA ASP A 55 8.93 10.31 4.45
C ASP A 55 9.53 10.33 3.05
N SER A 56 10.47 11.25 2.82
CA SER A 56 11.36 11.28 1.68
C SER A 56 12.78 11.59 2.16
N PRO A 57 13.55 10.56 2.59
CA PRO A 57 14.88 10.74 3.19
C PRO A 57 15.86 11.49 2.28
N ALA A 58 15.84 11.23 0.97
CA ALA A 58 16.69 11.91 -0.01
C ALA A 58 16.41 13.42 -0.13
N GLN A 59 15.29 13.90 0.40
CA GLN A 59 14.89 15.31 0.44
C GLN A 59 14.87 15.87 1.87
N ASN A 60 15.34 15.11 2.86
CA ASN A 60 15.34 15.48 4.27
C ASN A 60 13.95 15.94 4.79
N ALA A 61 12.89 15.25 4.35
CA ALA A 61 11.52 15.52 4.73
C ALA A 61 10.90 14.26 5.36
N PHE A 62 10.34 14.41 6.56
CA PHE A 62 9.89 13.31 7.40
C PHE A 62 8.54 13.65 8.06
N ASP A 63 7.76 12.63 8.42
CA ASP A 63 6.49 12.73 9.12
C ASP A 63 5.47 13.66 8.45
N ILE A 64 5.50 13.76 7.12
CA ILE A 64 4.61 14.67 6.39
C ILE A 64 3.18 14.12 6.45
N PRO A 65 2.22 14.79 7.09
CA PRO A 65 0.84 14.29 7.16
C PRO A 65 0.15 14.39 5.80
N VAL A 66 -0.69 13.40 5.50
CA VAL A 66 -1.57 13.42 4.33
C VAL A 66 -3.00 13.77 4.72
N GLU A 67 -3.75 14.37 3.80
CA GLU A 67 -5.12 14.80 4.04
C GLU A 67 -6.14 13.66 4.05
N SER A 68 -5.91 12.59 3.29
CA SER A 68 -6.83 11.45 3.25
C SER A 68 -6.12 10.15 2.92
N THR A 69 -6.48 9.11 3.67
CA THR A 69 -6.08 7.72 3.42
C THR A 69 -7.33 6.86 3.41
N SER A 70 -7.45 5.98 2.42
CA SER A 70 -8.50 4.97 2.40
C SER A 70 -7.96 3.65 1.89
N PHE A 71 -8.44 2.56 2.47
CA PHE A 71 -8.11 1.21 2.04
C PHE A 71 -9.40 0.40 1.91
N LYS A 72 -9.74 0.00 0.68
CA LYS A 72 -10.95 -0.75 0.38
C LYS A 72 -10.72 -1.68 -0.81
N ASP A 73 -11.24 -2.91 -0.73
CA ASP A 73 -11.13 -3.91 -1.80
C ASP A 73 -9.69 -4.14 -2.27
N ASN A 74 -8.75 -4.17 -1.30
CA ASN A 74 -7.30 -4.21 -1.49
C ASN A 74 -6.72 -3.04 -2.30
N VAL A 75 -7.40 -1.90 -2.35
CA VAL A 75 -6.90 -0.67 -3.00
C VAL A 75 -6.63 0.37 -1.93
N LEU A 76 -5.37 0.78 -1.83
CA LEU A 76 -4.94 1.92 -1.04
C LEU A 76 -5.01 3.18 -1.90
N GLU A 77 -5.65 4.22 -1.35
CA GLU A 77 -5.67 5.56 -1.93
C GLU A 77 -5.17 6.56 -0.87
N VAL A 78 -4.09 7.28 -1.20
CA VAL A 78 -3.45 8.28 -0.33
C VAL A 78 -3.43 9.61 -1.07
N LYS A 79 -4.01 10.66 -0.46
CA LYS A 79 -4.15 11.98 -1.07
C LYS A 79 -3.52 13.03 -0.18
N ALA A 80 -2.59 13.78 -0.77
CA ALA A 80 -2.06 15.01 -0.18
C ALA A 80 -2.05 16.16 -1.19
N PRO A 81 -3.22 16.76 -1.52
CA PRO A 81 -3.32 17.77 -2.56
C PRO A 81 -2.38 18.97 -2.37
N LYS A 82 -2.08 19.34 -1.11
CA LYS A 82 -1.15 20.43 -0.79
C LYS A 82 0.31 20.13 -1.16
N LEU A 83 0.68 18.87 -1.33
CA LEU A 83 2.02 18.43 -1.75
C LEU A 83 2.16 18.36 -3.28
N GLY A 84 1.73 19.43 -3.96
CA GLY A 84 1.79 19.51 -5.43
C GLY A 84 0.80 18.56 -6.13
N GLY A 85 -0.37 18.32 -5.53
CA GLY A 85 -1.36 17.38 -6.07
C GLY A 85 -0.99 15.91 -5.88
N PHE A 86 -0.25 15.58 -4.81
CA PHE A 86 0.14 14.22 -4.48
C PHE A 86 -1.08 13.31 -4.36
N HIS A 87 -1.09 12.22 -5.14
CA HIS A 87 -2.12 11.21 -5.10
C HIS A 87 -1.54 9.85 -5.50
N PHE A 88 -1.46 8.94 -4.55
CA PHE A 88 -1.14 7.54 -4.81
C PHE A 88 -2.41 6.70 -4.82
N LYS A 89 -2.49 5.80 -5.80
CA LYS A 89 -3.50 4.74 -5.84
C LYS A 89 -2.84 3.43 -6.24
N GLY A 90 -2.90 2.44 -5.35
CA GLY A 90 -2.25 1.15 -5.54
C GLY A 90 -3.08 -0.01 -5.01
N ARG A 91 -2.85 -1.19 -5.57
CA ARG A 91 -3.49 -2.44 -5.15
C ARG A 91 -2.52 -3.27 -4.33
N LEU A 92 -2.95 -3.70 -3.16
CA LEU A 92 -2.24 -4.65 -2.32
C LEU A 92 -2.43 -6.05 -2.91
N LYS A 93 -1.31 -6.76 -3.07
CA LYS A 93 -1.27 -8.18 -3.39
C LYS A 93 -0.12 -8.82 -2.62
N GLN A 94 -0.45 -9.71 -1.70
CA GLN A 94 0.53 -10.30 -0.77
C GLN A 94 1.24 -9.18 0.01
N GLU A 95 2.56 -9.03 -0.11
CA GLU A 95 3.36 -8.03 0.60
C GLU A 95 3.86 -6.88 -0.31
N GLU A 96 3.17 -6.66 -1.44
CA GLU A 96 3.49 -5.57 -2.37
C GLU A 96 2.25 -4.72 -2.67
N LEU A 97 2.40 -3.39 -2.56
CA LEU A 97 1.48 -2.39 -3.10
C LEU A 97 1.97 -1.94 -4.46
N SER A 98 1.24 -2.26 -5.51
CA SER A 98 1.56 -1.87 -6.88
C SER A 98 0.55 -0.82 -7.38
N GLY A 99 1.04 0.34 -7.81
CA GLY A 99 0.16 1.45 -8.18
C GLY A 99 0.82 2.57 -8.98
N SER A 100 0.14 3.70 -9.01
CA SER A 100 0.62 4.93 -9.64
C SER A 100 0.57 6.09 -8.65
N LEU A 101 1.64 6.88 -8.62
CA LEU A 101 1.73 8.14 -7.92
C LEU A 101 1.62 9.29 -8.92
N ARG A 102 0.71 10.23 -8.66
CA ARG A 102 0.61 11.51 -9.35
C ARG A 102 1.16 12.60 -8.45
N GLN A 103 2.07 13.44 -8.97
CA GLN A 103 2.60 14.60 -8.25
C GLN A 103 3.18 15.61 -9.24
N GLY A 104 2.89 16.90 -9.06
CA GLY A 104 3.47 17.98 -9.88
C GLY A 104 3.17 17.88 -11.38
N GLY A 105 2.09 17.19 -11.76
CA GLY A 105 1.74 16.91 -13.16
C GLY A 105 2.38 15.63 -13.72
N ALA A 106 3.36 15.03 -13.04
CA ALA A 106 3.91 13.73 -13.39
C ALA A 106 2.99 12.59 -12.90
N LEU A 107 3.00 11.47 -13.63
CA LEU A 107 2.37 10.21 -13.24
C LEU A 107 3.43 9.12 -13.33
N VAL A 108 3.82 8.56 -12.19
CA VAL A 108 4.91 7.59 -12.08
C VAL A 108 4.40 6.27 -11.52
N PRO A 109 4.80 5.11 -12.06
CA PRO A 109 4.55 3.84 -11.42
C PRO A 109 5.31 3.78 -10.10
N LEU A 110 4.66 3.26 -9.06
CA LEU A 110 5.26 3.11 -7.74
C LEU A 110 4.89 1.75 -7.18
N LYS A 111 5.91 1.03 -6.74
CA LYS A 111 5.80 -0.19 -5.94
C LYS A 111 6.25 0.10 -4.53
N LEU A 112 5.50 -0.39 -3.56
CA LEU A 112 5.89 -0.36 -2.16
C LEU A 112 5.93 -1.79 -1.62
N SER A 113 6.92 -2.10 -0.80
CA SER A 113 7.05 -3.40 -0.13
C SER A 113 7.25 -3.22 1.37
N ARG A 114 6.95 -4.28 2.12
CA ARG A 114 7.37 -4.39 3.52
C ARG A 114 8.87 -4.71 3.57
N GLY A 115 9.63 -3.93 4.33
CA GLY A 115 11.10 -4.05 4.42
C GLY A 115 11.82 -2.98 3.61
N LYS A 116 12.95 -2.49 4.14
CA LYS A 116 13.74 -1.48 3.45
C LYS A 116 14.35 -2.10 2.18
N PRO A 117 14.43 -1.36 1.07
CA PRO A 117 15.03 -1.87 -0.17
C PRO A 117 16.48 -2.36 -0.02
N GLU A 118 17.21 -1.89 1.01
CA GLU A 118 18.56 -2.34 1.35
C GLU A 118 18.57 -3.80 1.85
N ASP A 119 17.58 -4.20 2.64
CA ASP A 119 17.48 -5.56 3.19
C ASP A 119 17.11 -6.59 2.10
N VAL A 120 16.24 -6.20 1.16
CA VAL A 120 15.77 -7.07 0.06
C VAL A 120 16.89 -7.40 -0.94
N LYS A 121 17.85 -6.48 -1.14
CA LYS A 121 19.01 -6.70 -2.03
C LYS A 121 20.05 -7.64 -1.43
N GLU A 122 20.05 -7.83 -0.11
CA GLU A 122 21.01 -8.69 0.59
C GLU A 122 20.55 -10.15 0.66
N GLU A 123 19.23 -10.40 0.72
CA GLU A 123 18.65 -11.75 0.62
C GLU A 123 18.78 -12.35 -0.79
N ALA A 124 18.55 -11.56 -1.84
CA ALA A 124 18.66 -12.02 -3.23
C ALA A 124 20.09 -12.36 -3.69
N LYS A 125 21.12 -12.09 -2.88
CA LYS A 125 22.51 -12.46 -3.15
C LYS A 125 22.96 -13.72 -2.40
N LYS A 126 22.11 -14.31 -1.57
CA LYS A 126 22.41 -15.52 -0.78
C LYS A 126 21.81 -16.81 -1.37
N GLU A 127 21.13 -16.72 -2.52
CA GLU A 127 20.68 -17.86 -3.34
C GLU A 127 21.55 -17.98 -4.61
#